data_AF-A0A7S2B2I5-F1
#
_entry.id   AF-A0A7S2B2I5-F1
#
_cell.length_a   1.000
_cell.length_b   1.000
_cell.length_c   1.000
_cell.angle_alpha   90.00
_cell.angle_beta   90.00
_cell.angle_gamma   90.00
#
_symmetry.space_group_name_H-M   'P 1'
#
loop_
_entity.id
_entity.type
_entity.pdbx_description
1 polymer ?
#
loop_
_entity_poly.entity_id
_entity_poly.type
_entity_poly.pdbx_seq_one_letter_code
_entity_poly.pdbx_strand_id
1 'polypeptide(L)'
;IQEFEVWRGVSYAFCYHHTPAGHTSVSTEMLPGWAKTTLMRHADDPRPRYVPLEDLKAGRSGDTVWDALQQSLVRTGELHNNARMGWGKAVIKWCPAEEALPVLMELNDRFALDGHSPPSVGGIMGCFGLFEGPKSESPIYGQVGQRGLKRKYEAIGKSVVKGGGGQQPLVFRAVA
;
A
#
# COMPACT_ATOMS: atom_id res chain seq x y z
N ILE A 1 7.67 3.13 -20.42
CA ILE A 1 9.04 2.61 -20.26
C ILE A 1 9.59 2.80 -18.84
N GLN A 2 9.47 4.00 -18.25
CA GLN A 2 9.96 4.27 -16.88
C GLN A 2 9.43 3.31 -15.79
N GLU A 3 8.13 3.03 -15.74
CA GLU A 3 7.56 2.05 -14.78
C GLU A 3 8.17 0.66 -14.91
N PHE A 4 8.34 0.20 -16.15
CA PHE A 4 8.81 -1.16 -16.42
C PHE A 4 10.33 -1.32 -16.24
N GLU A 5 11.12 -0.31 -16.57
CA GLU A 5 12.58 -0.39 -16.48
C GLU A 5 13.10 0.14 -15.14
N VAL A 6 12.70 1.37 -14.78
CA VAL A 6 13.26 2.08 -13.61
C VAL A 6 12.64 1.57 -12.32
N TRP A 7 11.31 1.67 -12.17
CA TRP A 7 10.64 1.34 -10.91
C TRP A 7 10.66 -0.15 -10.59
N ARG A 8 10.48 -1.00 -11.61
CA ARG A 8 10.72 -2.43 -11.47
C ARG A 8 12.18 -2.71 -11.13
N GLY A 9 13.12 -2.18 -11.92
CA GLY A 9 14.55 -2.45 -11.77
C GLY A 9 15.12 -2.04 -10.41
N VAL A 10 14.79 -0.84 -9.94
CA VAL A 10 15.23 -0.33 -8.63
C VAL A 10 14.67 -1.17 -7.48
N SER A 11 13.46 -1.71 -7.63
CA SER A 11 12.86 -2.59 -6.62
C SER A 11 13.57 -3.95 -6.53
N TYR A 12 13.97 -4.52 -7.68
CA TYR A 12 14.83 -5.71 -7.71
C TYR A 12 16.20 -5.43 -7.09
N ALA A 13 16.84 -4.31 -7.46
CA ALA A 13 18.13 -3.92 -6.88
C ALA A 13 18.03 -3.72 -5.36
N PHE A 14 16.97 -3.04 -4.89
CA PHE A 14 16.71 -2.86 -3.47
C PHE A 14 16.62 -4.20 -2.74
N CYS A 15 15.76 -5.11 -3.18
CA CYS A 15 15.59 -6.41 -2.52
C CYS A 15 16.90 -7.22 -2.57
N TYR A 16 17.60 -7.22 -3.70
CA TYR A 16 18.89 -7.92 -3.82
C TYR A 16 19.94 -7.44 -2.81
N HIS A 17 20.02 -6.13 -2.56
CA HIS A 17 21.02 -5.55 -1.65
C HIS A 17 20.60 -5.53 -0.18
N HIS A 18 19.30 -5.57 0.11
CA HIS A 18 18.76 -5.40 1.48
C HIS A 18 18.17 -6.68 2.06
N THR A 19 18.13 -7.77 1.29
CA THR A 19 17.72 -9.09 1.78
C THR A 19 18.95 -10.01 1.83
N PRO A 20 19.56 -10.22 3.01
CA PRO A 20 20.64 -11.19 3.17
C PRO A 20 20.16 -12.57 2.70
N ALA A 21 21.06 -13.36 2.10
CA ALA A 21 20.74 -14.71 1.64
C ALA A 21 19.98 -15.51 2.72
N GLY A 22 18.71 -15.82 2.47
CA GLY A 22 17.86 -16.61 3.36
C GLY A 22 16.85 -15.84 4.23
N HIS A 23 16.79 -14.50 4.16
CA HIS A 23 15.71 -13.75 4.80
C HIS A 23 14.54 -13.56 3.82
N THR A 24 13.31 -13.79 4.28
CA THR A 24 12.09 -13.60 3.48
C THR A 24 11.27 -12.40 3.96
N SER A 25 11.69 -11.73 5.04
CA SER A 25 10.90 -10.70 5.71
C SER A 25 11.45 -9.30 5.50
N VAL A 26 10.58 -8.40 5.03
CA VAL A 26 10.82 -6.96 4.91
C VAL A 26 10.64 -6.30 6.27
N SER A 27 11.46 -5.30 6.59
CA SER A 27 11.39 -4.55 7.85
C SER A 27 11.55 -3.05 7.62
N THR A 28 10.98 -2.24 8.53
CA THR A 28 11.16 -0.78 8.56
C THR A 28 12.63 -0.38 8.66
N GLU A 29 13.51 -1.25 9.17
CA GLU A 29 14.95 -1.00 9.23
C GLU A 29 15.61 -0.82 7.86
N MET A 30 14.99 -1.34 6.80
CA MET A 30 15.45 -1.21 5.42
C MET A 30 15.06 0.14 4.78
N LEU A 31 14.30 0.99 5.48
CA LEU A 31 13.94 2.32 4.98
C LEU A 31 15.14 3.30 5.05
N PRO A 32 15.14 4.36 4.22
CA PRO A 32 16.09 5.45 4.34
C PRO A 32 16.10 6.05 5.75
N GLY A 33 17.28 6.46 6.25
CA GLY A 33 17.43 6.95 7.62
C GLY A 33 16.48 8.10 7.99
N TRP A 34 16.19 9.01 7.03
CA TRP A 34 15.24 10.10 7.23
C TRP A 34 13.81 9.60 7.49
N ALA A 35 13.38 8.58 6.76
CA ALA A 35 12.05 8.00 6.87
C ALA A 35 11.89 7.25 8.19
N LYS A 36 12.90 6.47 8.59
CA LYS A 36 12.92 5.80 9.91
C LYS A 36 12.79 6.81 11.04
N THR A 37 13.61 7.87 10.99
CA THR A 37 13.65 8.90 12.03
C THR A 37 12.31 9.60 12.17
N THR A 38 11.70 10.01 11.06
CA THR A 38 10.43 10.74 11.11
C THR A 38 9.27 9.83 11.53
N LEU A 39 9.19 8.59 11.02
CA LEU A 39 8.13 7.65 11.44
C LEU A 39 8.24 7.29 12.93
N MET A 40 9.46 7.10 13.44
CA MET A 40 9.70 6.81 14.86
C MET A 40 9.30 7.99 15.75
N ARG A 41 9.59 9.24 15.33
CA ARG A 41 9.16 10.44 16.06
C ARG A 41 7.64 10.54 16.20
N HIS A 42 6.90 10.06 15.20
CA HIS A 42 5.44 10.10 15.14
C HIS A 42 4.79 8.75 15.50
N ALA A 43 5.55 7.82 16.11
CA ALA A 43 5.04 6.51 16.50
C ALA A 43 3.88 6.61 17.50
N ASP A 44 3.95 7.59 18.42
CA ASP A 44 2.98 7.80 19.50
C ASP A 44 1.88 8.84 19.17
N ASP A 45 1.89 9.42 17.97
CA ASP A 45 0.84 10.36 17.56
C ASP A 45 -0.57 9.74 17.73
N PRO A 46 -1.61 10.51 18.07
CA PRO A 46 -2.96 9.97 18.13
C PRO A 46 -3.44 9.56 16.73
N ARG A 47 -3.81 8.27 16.58
CA ARG A 47 -4.47 7.76 15.36
C ARG A 47 -5.98 8.04 15.45
N PRO A 48 -6.66 8.36 14.35
CA PRO A 48 -8.10 8.63 14.35
C PRO A 48 -8.93 7.45 14.85
N ARG A 49 -8.44 6.22 14.62
CA ARG A 49 -9.02 4.96 15.08
C ARG A 49 -8.07 3.80 14.77
N TYR A 50 -8.25 2.70 15.50
CA TYR A 50 -7.67 1.40 15.13
C TYR A 50 -8.64 0.61 14.25
N VAL A 51 -8.13 -0.06 13.22
CA VAL A 51 -8.90 -1.01 12.41
C VAL A 51 -8.20 -2.38 12.46
N PRO A 52 -8.84 -3.42 13.01
CA PRO A 52 -8.25 -4.76 13.07
C PRO A 52 -7.91 -5.33 11.69
N LEU A 53 -6.86 -6.15 11.62
CA LEU A 53 -6.43 -6.80 10.38
C LEU A 53 -7.57 -7.56 9.68
N GLU A 54 -8.44 -8.25 10.41
CA GLU A 54 -9.56 -9.00 9.83
C GLU A 54 -10.62 -8.10 9.17
N ASP A 55 -10.82 -6.89 9.71
CA ASP A 55 -11.70 -5.90 9.08
C ASP A 55 -11.04 -5.27 7.86
N LEU A 56 -9.73 -5.02 7.91
CA LEU A 56 -8.96 -4.60 6.74
C LEU A 56 -9.00 -5.67 5.64
N LYS A 57 -8.80 -6.96 5.94
CA LYS A 57 -8.89 -8.05 4.95
C LYS A 57 -10.25 -8.07 4.26
N ALA A 58 -11.32 -7.87 5.01
CA ALA A 58 -12.68 -7.90 4.49
C ALA A 58 -13.14 -6.60 3.80
N GLY A 59 -12.31 -5.54 3.78
CA GLY A 59 -12.74 -4.24 3.27
C GLY A 59 -13.89 -3.65 4.08
N ARG A 60 -13.77 -3.71 5.41
CA ARG A 60 -14.67 -3.10 6.40
C ARG A 60 -13.92 -2.09 7.26
N SER A 61 -13.02 -1.33 6.63
CA SER A 61 -12.39 -0.23 7.32
C SER A 61 -13.45 0.77 7.75
N GLY A 62 -14.49 1.08 6.96
CA GLY A 62 -15.42 2.19 7.22
C GLY A 62 -15.08 3.46 6.44
N ASP A 63 -14.00 3.45 5.64
CA ASP A 63 -13.80 4.38 4.55
C ASP A 63 -14.30 3.73 3.26
N THR A 64 -15.38 4.26 2.67
CA THR A 64 -16.06 3.63 1.53
C THR A 64 -15.17 3.50 0.29
N VAL A 65 -14.20 4.40 0.11
CA VAL A 65 -13.26 4.36 -1.01
C VAL A 65 -12.21 3.29 -0.78
N TRP A 66 -11.66 3.21 0.43
CA TRP A 66 -10.68 2.16 0.78
C TRP A 66 -11.30 0.78 0.72
N ASP A 67 -12.51 0.64 1.26
CA ASP A 67 -13.27 -0.62 1.28
C ASP A 67 -13.55 -1.10 -0.14
N ALA A 68 -13.93 -0.19 -1.06
CA ALA A 68 -14.10 -0.52 -2.47
C ALA A 68 -12.80 -1.00 -3.15
N LEU A 69 -11.67 -0.37 -2.85
CA LEU A 69 -10.36 -0.77 -3.38
C LEU A 69 -9.93 -2.13 -2.85
N GLN A 70 -10.09 -2.37 -1.55
CA GLN A 70 -9.75 -3.63 -0.91
C GLN A 70 -10.63 -4.77 -1.43
N GLN A 71 -11.95 -4.56 -1.53
CA GLN A 71 -12.87 -5.56 -2.09
C GLN A 71 -12.57 -5.85 -3.56
N SER A 72 -12.13 -4.84 -4.33
CA SER A 72 -11.64 -5.07 -5.69
C SER A 72 -10.42 -5.97 -5.68
N LEU A 73 -9.40 -5.64 -4.87
CA LEU A 73 -8.17 -6.41 -4.77
C LEU A 73 -8.46 -7.88 -4.39
N VAL A 74 -9.32 -8.13 -3.40
CA VAL A 74 -9.72 -9.49 -2.99
C VAL A 74 -10.35 -10.29 -4.14
N ARG A 75 -11.11 -9.63 -5.03
CA ARG A 75 -11.87 -10.30 -6.09
C ARG A 75 -11.12 -10.44 -7.39
N THR A 76 -10.34 -9.43 -7.77
CA THR A 76 -9.64 -9.37 -9.06
C THR A 76 -8.17 -9.74 -8.94
N GLY A 77 -7.61 -9.68 -7.74
CA GLY A 77 -6.19 -9.89 -7.51
C GLY A 77 -5.31 -8.74 -7.98
N GLU A 78 -5.90 -7.63 -8.41
CA GLU A 78 -5.21 -6.51 -9.04
C GLU A 78 -5.64 -5.18 -8.44
N LEU A 79 -4.66 -4.32 -8.17
CA LEU A 79 -4.89 -2.95 -7.77
C LEU A 79 -3.96 -2.03 -8.54
N HIS A 80 -4.52 -1.10 -9.31
CA HIS A 80 -3.70 -0.17 -10.08
C HIS A 80 -2.76 0.64 -9.16
N ASN A 81 -1.49 0.80 -9.55
CA ASN A 81 -0.43 1.44 -8.74
C ASN A 81 -0.85 2.78 -8.08
N ASN A 82 -1.44 3.70 -8.86
CA ASN A 82 -1.96 4.97 -8.33
C ASN A 82 -3.00 4.82 -7.19
N ALA A 83 -3.83 3.78 -7.24
CA ALA A 83 -4.79 3.47 -6.18
C ALA A 83 -4.10 2.77 -5.01
N ARG A 84 -3.18 1.84 -5.30
CA ARG A 84 -2.37 1.10 -4.31
C ARG A 84 -1.57 2.03 -3.39
N MET A 85 -1.01 3.13 -3.90
CA MET A 85 -0.34 4.15 -3.06
C MET A 85 -1.26 4.78 -2.01
N GLY A 86 -2.49 5.15 -2.39
CA GLY A 86 -3.47 5.74 -1.47
C GLY A 86 -4.03 4.71 -0.49
N TRP A 87 -4.32 3.51 -1.01
CA TRP A 87 -4.73 2.35 -0.23
C TRP A 87 -3.69 1.99 0.84
N GLY A 88 -2.42 1.92 0.48
CA GLY A 88 -1.32 1.59 1.38
C GLY A 88 -1.11 2.65 2.45
N LYS A 89 -0.94 3.92 2.04
CA LYS A 89 -0.76 5.02 3.00
C LYS A 89 -1.95 5.20 3.94
N ALA A 90 -3.17 4.82 3.56
CA ALA A 90 -4.33 4.90 4.45
C ALA A 90 -4.19 3.99 5.68
N VAL A 91 -3.63 2.78 5.52
CA VAL A 91 -3.44 1.80 6.61
C VAL A 91 -2.54 2.33 7.72
N ILE A 92 -1.54 3.15 7.39
CA ILE A 92 -0.64 3.79 8.36
C ILE A 92 -1.40 4.60 9.42
N LYS A 93 -2.58 5.15 9.09
CA LYS A 93 -3.43 5.90 10.05
C LYS A 93 -4.28 5.00 10.94
N TRP A 94 -4.40 3.73 10.61
CA TRP A 94 -5.37 2.81 11.23
C TRP A 94 -4.72 1.69 12.02
N CYS A 95 -3.38 1.64 12.02
CA CYS A 95 -2.59 0.68 12.76
C CYS A 95 -1.59 1.41 13.68
N PRO A 96 -1.16 0.76 14.78
CA PRO A 96 0.09 1.11 15.45
C PRO A 96 1.25 1.18 14.45
N ALA A 97 2.25 2.02 14.73
CA ALA A 97 3.33 2.30 13.79
C ALA A 97 4.12 1.03 13.42
N GLU A 98 4.36 0.18 14.41
CA GLU A 98 5.04 -1.11 14.33
C GLU A 98 4.23 -2.18 13.58
N GLU A 99 2.90 -2.08 13.58
CA GLU A 99 2.01 -3.04 12.92
C GLU A 99 1.74 -2.68 11.44
N ALA A 100 1.86 -1.40 11.07
CA ALA A 100 1.42 -0.92 9.76
C ALA A 100 2.11 -1.63 8.58
N LEU A 101 3.43 -1.85 8.65
CA LEU A 101 4.17 -2.55 7.58
C LEU A 101 3.80 -4.04 7.51
N PRO A 102 3.84 -4.83 8.60
CA PRO A 102 3.37 -6.21 8.60
C PRO A 102 1.93 -6.36 8.07
N VAL A 103 1.01 -5.49 8.48
CA VAL A 103 -0.38 -5.49 8.02
C VAL A 103 -0.46 -5.26 6.51
N LEU A 104 0.26 -4.27 5.97
CA LEU A 104 0.26 -4.00 4.54
C LEU A 104 0.89 -5.13 3.72
N MET A 105 1.97 -5.73 4.22
CA MET A 105 2.58 -6.90 3.58
C MET A 105 1.60 -8.07 3.54
N GLU A 106 0.93 -8.40 4.65
CA GLU A 106 -0.10 -9.46 4.70
C GLU A 106 -1.24 -9.17 3.71
N LEU A 107 -1.79 -7.95 3.70
CA LEU A 107 -2.88 -7.60 2.79
C LEU A 107 -2.45 -7.69 1.32
N ASN A 108 -1.26 -7.20 1.00
CA ASN A 108 -0.76 -7.22 -0.36
C ASN A 108 -0.46 -8.65 -0.82
N ASP A 109 0.36 -9.38 -0.08
CA ASP A 109 0.84 -10.68 -0.49
C ASP A 109 -0.27 -11.74 -0.51
N ARG A 110 -1.30 -11.58 0.34
CA ARG A 110 -2.45 -12.48 0.36
C ARG A 110 -3.38 -12.31 -0.83
N PHE A 111 -3.58 -11.08 -1.30
CA PHE A 111 -4.64 -10.78 -2.27
C PHE A 111 -4.13 -10.33 -3.63
N ALA A 112 -2.92 -9.79 -3.74
CA ALA A 112 -2.37 -9.32 -5.00
C ALA A 112 -1.71 -10.46 -5.78
N LEU A 113 -2.12 -10.66 -7.04
CA LEU A 113 -1.50 -11.63 -7.95
C LEU A 113 -0.03 -11.29 -8.25
N ASP A 114 0.32 -10.01 -8.16
CA ASP A 114 1.70 -9.51 -8.29
C ASP A 114 2.42 -9.36 -6.93
N GLY A 115 1.84 -9.88 -5.84
CA GLY A 115 2.44 -9.94 -4.51
C GLY A 115 3.69 -10.83 -4.43
N HIS A 116 4.33 -10.87 -3.26
CA HIS A 116 5.57 -11.64 -3.03
C HIS A 116 6.69 -11.38 -4.05
N SER A 117 6.69 -10.20 -4.68
CA SER A 117 7.63 -9.83 -5.73
C SER A 117 8.40 -8.56 -5.36
N PRO A 118 9.65 -8.38 -5.83
CA PRO A 118 10.42 -7.17 -5.54
C PRO A 118 9.69 -5.86 -5.89
N PRO A 119 9.02 -5.71 -7.05
CA PRO A 119 8.23 -4.52 -7.34
C PRO A 119 7.11 -4.27 -6.34
N SER A 120 6.48 -5.34 -5.84
CA SER A 120 5.45 -5.24 -4.82
C SER A 120 6.01 -4.77 -3.48
N VAL A 121 7.14 -5.33 -3.05
CA VAL A 121 7.88 -4.86 -1.87
C VAL A 121 8.24 -3.39 -2.00
N GLY A 122 8.79 -2.98 -3.15
CA GLY A 122 9.12 -1.58 -3.43
C GLY A 122 7.90 -0.66 -3.34
N GLY A 123 6.74 -1.08 -3.87
CA GLY A 123 5.49 -0.34 -3.79
C GLY A 123 4.96 -0.17 -2.36
N ILE A 124 4.99 -1.23 -1.55
CA ILE A 124 4.56 -1.17 -0.15
C ILE A 124 5.53 -0.33 0.68
N MET A 125 6.84 -0.57 0.55
CA MET A 125 7.87 0.21 1.24
C MET A 125 7.85 1.70 0.83
N GLY A 126 7.45 2.00 -0.40
CA GLY A 126 7.23 3.37 -0.87
C GLY A 126 6.11 4.11 -0.12
N CYS A 127 5.16 3.38 0.49
CA CYS A 127 4.18 4.00 1.38
C CYS A 127 4.83 4.61 2.63
N PHE A 128 6.00 4.10 3.03
CA PHE A 128 6.76 4.48 4.22
C PHE A 128 8.01 5.33 3.95
N GLY A 129 8.23 5.81 2.72
CA GLY A 129 9.36 6.68 2.41
C GLY A 129 10.42 6.09 1.49
N LEU A 130 10.32 4.82 1.08
CA LEU A 130 11.27 4.26 0.12
C LEU A 130 11.11 4.92 -1.26
N PHE A 131 12.26 5.27 -1.87
CA PHE A 131 12.35 5.95 -3.17
C PHE A 131 11.69 7.34 -3.26
N GLU A 132 11.29 7.94 -2.14
CA GLU A 132 10.88 9.34 -2.06
C GLU A 132 11.87 10.19 -1.27
N GLY A 133 11.72 11.51 -1.37
CA GLY A 133 12.40 12.48 -0.52
C GLY A 133 11.44 13.09 0.51
N PRO A 134 11.97 13.68 1.60
CA PRO A 134 11.17 14.26 2.67
C PRO A 134 10.13 15.28 2.17
N LYS A 135 8.95 15.26 2.77
CA LYS A 135 7.86 16.23 2.56
C LYS A 135 7.68 17.13 3.79
N SER A 136 6.72 18.04 3.71
CA SER A 136 6.27 18.81 4.87
C SER A 136 5.81 17.86 5.97
N GLU A 137 6.23 18.14 7.21
CA GLU A 137 5.90 17.33 8.38
C GLU A 137 4.39 17.36 8.66
N SER A 138 3.84 16.22 9.07
CA SER A 138 2.41 16.06 9.36
C SER A 138 2.19 14.99 10.42
N PRO A 139 1.08 15.04 11.18
CA PRO A 139 0.78 14.00 12.16
C PRO A 139 0.77 12.61 11.54
N ILE A 140 1.21 11.61 12.31
CA ILE A 140 1.31 10.18 11.99
C ILE A 140 2.40 9.86 10.94
N TYR A 141 2.47 10.62 9.85
CA TYR A 141 3.39 10.36 8.75
C TYR A 141 4.74 11.04 8.91
N GLY A 142 4.83 12.07 9.74
CA GLY A 142 5.98 12.97 9.77
C GLY A 142 6.23 13.53 8.38
N GLN A 143 7.45 13.36 7.87
CA GLN A 143 7.88 13.81 6.55
C GLN A 143 7.63 12.79 5.42
N VAL A 144 7.03 11.63 5.70
CA VAL A 144 6.57 10.70 4.67
C VAL A 144 5.39 11.33 3.92
N GLY A 145 5.37 11.24 2.60
CA GLY A 145 4.35 11.90 1.81
C GLY A 145 2.95 11.35 2.08
N GLN A 146 1.93 12.20 2.21
CA GLN A 146 0.55 11.73 2.30
C GLN A 146 -0.04 11.47 0.92
N ARG A 147 -0.97 10.51 0.83
CA ARG A 147 -1.77 10.27 -0.37
C ARG A 147 -3.22 10.03 0.01
N GLY A 148 -4.08 10.98 -0.32
CA GLY A 148 -5.52 10.85 -0.11
C GLY A 148 -6.14 9.78 -1.02
N LEU A 149 -7.18 9.13 -0.53
CA LEU A 149 -8.01 8.24 -1.32
C LEU A 149 -8.83 9.07 -2.31
N LYS A 150 -8.73 8.75 -3.60
CA LYS A 150 -9.44 9.49 -4.65
C LYS A 150 -10.86 8.96 -4.77
N ARG A 151 -11.86 9.82 -4.59
CA ARG A 151 -13.30 9.46 -4.67
C ARG A 151 -13.69 8.71 -5.94
N LYS A 152 -12.99 8.93 -7.06
CA LYS A 152 -13.24 8.19 -8.31
C LYS A 152 -13.14 6.67 -8.18
N TYR A 153 -12.44 6.17 -7.16
CA TYR A 153 -12.31 4.74 -6.89
C TYR A 153 -13.52 4.12 -6.17
N GLU A 154 -14.44 4.91 -5.63
CA GLU A 154 -15.66 4.39 -4.99
C GLU A 154 -16.53 3.57 -5.95
N ALA A 155 -16.50 3.92 -7.25
CA ALA A 155 -17.24 3.20 -8.28
C ALA A 155 -16.68 1.80 -8.55
N ILE A 156 -15.41 1.53 -8.21
CA ILE A 156 -14.77 0.22 -8.45
C ILE A 156 -15.52 -0.88 -7.70
N GLY A 157 -15.83 -0.69 -6.41
CA GLY A 157 -16.56 -1.68 -5.60
C GLY A 157 -17.92 -2.04 -6.20
N LYS A 158 -18.63 -1.06 -6.79
CA LYS A 158 -19.95 -1.27 -7.41
C LYS A 158 -19.86 -2.05 -8.73
N SER A 159 -18.80 -1.86 -9.49
CA SER A 159 -18.58 -2.54 -10.78
C SER A 159 -18.21 -4.03 -10.61
N VAL A 160 -17.46 -4.36 -9.56
CA VAL A 160 -17.06 -5.76 -9.30
C VAL A 160 -18.24 -6.60 -8.78
N VAL A 161 -19.31 -6.00 -8.24
CA VAL A 161 -20.55 -6.72 -7.84
C VAL A 161 -21.39 -7.16 -9.04
N LYS A 162 -21.29 -6.48 -10.19
CA LYS A 162 -22.10 -6.78 -11.39
C LYS A 162 -21.45 -7.77 -12.37
N GLY A 163 -20.20 -8.18 -12.13
CA GLY A 163 -19.39 -8.99 -13.05
C GLY A 163 -19.60 -10.50 -12.95
N GLY A 164 -20.83 -10.97 -13.17
CA GLY A 164 -21.14 -12.40 -13.41
C GLY A 164 -21.15 -12.79 -14.90
N GLY A 165 -20.78 -11.88 -15.81
CA GLY A 165 -20.82 -12.13 -17.25
C GLY A 165 -19.70 -11.41 -17.99
N GLY A 166 -18.70 -12.18 -18.44
CA GLY A 166 -17.91 -12.02 -19.68
C GLY A 166 -17.25 -10.68 -20.05
N GLN A 167 -17.41 -9.58 -19.33
CA GLN A 167 -16.80 -8.28 -19.66
C GLN A 167 -15.56 -8.01 -18.80
N GLN A 168 -14.49 -7.56 -19.46
CA GLN A 168 -13.23 -7.18 -18.82
C GLN A 168 -13.45 -6.23 -17.64
N PRO A 169 -12.76 -6.45 -16.51
CA PRO A 169 -12.96 -5.65 -15.30
C PRO A 169 -12.62 -4.18 -15.55
N LEU A 170 -13.47 -3.29 -15.02
CA LEU A 170 -13.36 -1.82 -15.11
C LEU A 170 -12.08 -1.22 -14.51
N VAL A 171 -11.20 -2.03 -13.92
CA VAL A 171 -9.89 -1.63 -13.39
C VAL A 171 -9.07 -0.91 -14.46
N PHE A 172 -9.21 -1.27 -15.73
CA PHE A 172 -8.51 -0.58 -16.83
C PHE A 172 -9.17 0.73 -17.28
N ARG A 173 -10.48 0.92 -17.08
CA ARG A 173 -11.22 2.08 -17.60
C ARG A 173 -11.27 3.27 -16.63
N ALA A 174 -11.15 3.05 -15.32
CA ALA A 174 -11.22 4.12 -14.32
C ALA A 174 -9.87 4.87 -14.10
N VAL A 175 -8.81 4.43 -14.79
CA VAL A 175 -7.43 4.85 -14.47
C VAL A 175 -6.69 5.51 -15.65
N ALA A 176 -7.35 5.68 -16.79
CA ALA A 176 -6.99 6.70 -17.77
C ALA A 176 -7.33 8.11 -17.25
#